data_AF-A0A510GJZ2-F1
#
_entry.id   AF-A0A510GJZ2-F1
#
_cell.length_a   1.000
_cell.length_b   1.000
_cell.length_c   1.000
_cell.angle_alpha   90.00
_cell.angle_beta   90.00
_cell.angle_gamma   90.00
#
_symmetry.space_group_name_H-M   'P 1'
#
loop_
_entity.id
_entity.type
_entity.pdbx_description
1 polymer ?
#
loop_
_entity_poly.entity_id
_entity_poly.type
_entity_poly.pdbx_seq_one_letter_code
_entity_poly.pdbx_strand_id
1 'polypeptide(L)' 'MPQLVPFYFLHLLTFGMLALSILVFLMSKYLLPNMLRLLITRTLMTKL' A
#
# COMPACT_ATOMS: atom_id res chain seq x y z
N MET A 1 -16.16 -22.57 -5.63
CA MET A 1 -17.30 -22.49 -4.67
C MET A 1 -18.34 -21.52 -5.22
N PRO A 2 -19.65 -21.68 -4.90
CA PRO A 2 -20.76 -20.93 -5.50
C PRO A 2 -20.73 -19.40 -5.30
N GLN A 3 -19.72 -18.86 -4.62
CA GLN A 3 -19.47 -17.43 -4.44
C GLN A 3 -18.63 -16.80 -5.57
N LEU A 4 -17.81 -17.58 -6.29
CA LEU A 4 -16.93 -17.13 -7.38
C LEU A 4 -17.60 -17.26 -8.75
N VAL A 5 -18.91 -17.04 -8.82
CA VAL A 5 -19.69 -17.15 -10.05
C VAL A 5 -19.33 -15.96 -10.96
N PRO A 6 -19.09 -16.18 -12.27
CA PRO A 6 -18.30 -15.28 -13.11
C PRO A 6 -18.93 -13.92 -13.42
N PHE A 7 -20.20 -13.69 -13.09
CA PHE A 7 -20.92 -12.48 -13.47
C PHE A 7 -20.28 -11.18 -12.94
N TYR A 8 -19.62 -11.23 -11.79
CA TYR A 8 -18.94 -10.07 -11.20
C TYR A 8 -17.41 -10.12 -11.29
N PHE A 9 -16.85 -11.06 -12.07
CA PHE A 9 -15.40 -11.24 -12.14
C PHE A 9 -14.68 -9.97 -12.57
N LEU A 10 -15.18 -9.30 -13.62
CA LEU A 10 -14.56 -8.08 -14.14
C LEU A 10 -14.66 -6.92 -13.14
N HIS A 11 -15.78 -6.78 -12.45
CA HIS A 11 -15.96 -5.77 -11.39
C HIS A 11 -15.01 -6.02 -10.22
N LEU A 12 -14.93 -7.25 -9.71
CA LEU A 12 -14.00 -7.58 -8.63
C LEU A 12 -12.54 -7.33 -9.04
N LEU A 13 -12.17 -7.70 -10.28
CA LEU A 13 -10.84 -7.49 -10.82
C LEU A 13 -10.51 -5.99 -10.94
N THR A 14 -11.40 -5.19 -11.52
CA THR A 14 -11.14 -3.76 -11.74
C THR A 14 -11.02 -3.00 -10.43
N PHE A 15 -11.94 -3.21 -9.49
CA PHE A 15 -11.87 -2.58 -8.18
C PHE A 15 -10.69 -3.10 -7.35
N GLY A 16 -10.35 -4.39 -7.45
CA GLY A 16 -9.17 -4.95 -6.81
C GLY A 16 -7.87 -4.31 -7.32
N MET A 17 -7.73 -4.18 -8.65
CA MET A 17 -6.57 -3.52 -9.26
C MET A 17 -6.48 -2.04 -8.91
N LEU A 18 -7.61 -1.32 -8.89
CA LEU A 18 -7.68 0.08 -8.46
C LEU A 18 -7.31 0.25 -6.98
N ALA A 19 -7.82 -0.62 -6.11
CA ALA A 19 -7.48 -0.58 -4.69
C ALA A 19 -5.99 -0.85 -4.46
N LEU A 20 -5.41 -1.82 -5.17
CA LEU A 20 -3.98 -2.11 -5.09
C LEU A 20 -3.12 -0.94 -5.59
N SER A 21 -3.50 -0.30 -6.69
CA SER A 21 -2.73 0.84 -7.22
C SER A 21 -2.77 2.04 -6.28
N ILE A 22 -3.93 2.34 -5.68
CA ILE A 22 -4.07 3.38 -4.65
C ILE A 22 -3.24 3.03 -3.42
N LEU A 23 -3.30 1.77 -2.97
CA LEU A 23 -2.52 1.32 -1.81
C LEU A 23 -1.03 1.47 -2.06
N VAL A 24 -0.51 1.05 -3.22
CA VAL A 24 0.90 1.22 -3.58
C VAL A 24 1.29 2.70 -3.60
N PHE A 25 0.46 3.57 -4.17
CA PHE A 25 0.71 5.01 -4.17
C PHE A 25 0.77 5.59 -2.74
N LEU A 26 -0.20 5.23 -1.89
CA LEU A 26 -0.24 5.70 -0.51
C LEU A 26 0.96 5.22 0.31
N MET A 27 1.32 3.95 0.17
CA MET A 27 2.47 3.35 0.84
C MET A 27 3.77 4.04 0.40
N SER A 28 3.98 4.17 -0.92
CA SER A 28 5.19 4.75 -1.49
C SER A 28 5.37 6.22 -1.13
N LYS A 29 4.30 7.04 -1.23
CA LYS A 29 4.41 8.50 -1.09
C LYS A 29 4.33 8.98 0.36
N TYR A 30 3.53 8.32 1.20
CA TYR A 30 3.22 8.85 2.53
C TYR A 30 3.74 7.96 3.65
N LEU A 31 3.43 6.66 3.63
CA LEU A 31 3.69 5.79 4.78
C LEU A 31 5.18 5.46 4.94
N LEU A 32 5.80 4.91 3.90
CA LEU A 32 7.21 4.48 3.94
C LEU A 32 8.17 5.67 4.18
N PRO A 33 8.04 6.82 3.49
CA PRO A 33 8.94 7.95 3.71
C PRO A 33 8.88 8.49 5.14
N ASN A 34 7.70 8.51 5.77
CA ASN A 34 7.57 8.97 7.15
C ASN A 34 8.24 8.02 8.14
N MET A 35 8.09 6.71 7.96
CA MET A 35 8.80 5.71 8.79
C MET A 35 10.31 5.84 8.62
N LEU A 36 10.78 6.03 7.39
CA LEU A 36 12.19 6.20 7.07
C LEU A 36 12.77 7.48 7.69
N ARG A 37 12.04 8.60 7.65
CA ARG A 37 12.46 9.86 8.33
C ARG A 37 12.62 9.67 9.84
N LEU A 38 11.68 8.97 10.48
CA LEU A 38 11.76 8.67 11.91
C LEU A 38 12.94 7.75 12.24
N LEU A 39 13.22 6.76 11.38
CA LEU A 39 14.37 5.87 11.54
C LEU A 39 15.68 6.65 11.41
N ILE A 40 15.83 7.48 10.38
CA ILE A 40 17.04 8.28 10.14
C ILE A 40 17.28 9.27 11.27
N THR A 41 16.24 9.96 11.74
CA THR A 41 16.39 10.92 12.85
C THR A 41 16.87 10.22 14.13
N ARG A 42 16.33 9.05 14.45
CA ARG A 42 16.80 8.25 15.60
C ARG A 42 18.25 7.79 15.43
N THR A 43 18.61 7.26 14.27
CA THR A 43 19.99 6.79 14.04
C THR A 43 20.99 7.93 14.06
N LEU A 44 20.63 9.10 13.51
CA LEU A 44 21.45 10.30 13.54
C LEU A 44 21.68 10.80 14.97
N MET A 45 20.63 10.83 15.81
CA MET A 45 20.76 11.21 17.22
C MET A 45 21.63 10.23 18.02
N THR A 46 21.61 8.94 17.70
CA THR A 46 22.44 7.94 18.40
C THR A 46 23.89 7.87 17.94
N LYS A 47 24.21 8.42 16.76
CA LYS A 47 25.56 8.39 16.18
C LYS A 47 26.32 9.71 16.32
N LEU A 48 25.62 10.82 16.57
CA LEU A 48 26.19 12.05 17.12
C LEU A 48 26.70 11.80 18.54
#